data_AF-A0A5R2MWH3-F1
#
_entry.id   AF-A0A5R2MWH3-F1
#
_cell.length_a   1.000
_cell.length_b   1.000
_cell.length_c   1.000
_cell.angle_alpha   90.00
_cell.angle_beta   90.00
_cell.angle_gamma   90.00
#
_symmetry.space_group_name_H-M   'P 1'
#
loop_
_entity.id
_entity.type
_entity.pdbx_description
1 polymer ?
#
loop_
_entity_poly.entity_id
_entity_poly.type
_entity_poly.pdbx_seq_one_letter_code
_entity_poly.pdbx_strand_id
1 'polypeptide(L)'
;DMSPSEQIEDAERRLFELAETGRYDGGFESFTDAVKTAVDMANAAYMRDGGLSGLATGMRDLDRRMGGLQPSDLIVLAGRPGMGKTSLATNIAFNVAEAYVPAQQADGSFK
;
A
#
# COMPACT_ATOMS: atom_id res chain seq x y z
N ASP A 1 -0.25 37.71 16.08
CA ASP A 1 -0.33 36.36 16.67
C ASP A 1 -1.33 35.52 15.90
N MET A 2 -0.85 34.46 15.24
CA MET A 2 -1.72 33.46 14.62
C MET A 2 -2.21 32.49 15.71
N SER A 3 -3.46 32.05 15.60
CA SER A 3 -4.00 31.02 16.51
C SER A 3 -3.24 29.69 16.35
N PRO A 4 -3.21 28.83 17.38
CA PRO A 4 -2.54 27.53 17.30
C PRO A 4 -3.04 26.64 16.14
N SER A 5 -4.33 26.70 15.80
CA SER A 5 -4.92 25.98 14.68
C SER A 5 -4.38 26.46 13.33
N GLU A 6 -4.27 27.77 13.13
CA GLU A 6 -3.73 28.34 11.89
C GLU A 6 -2.24 28.01 11.72
N GLN A 7 -1.49 27.89 12.81
CA GLN A 7 -0.09 27.47 12.76
C GLN A 7 0.05 26.00 12.32
N ILE A 8 -0.87 25.12 12.74
CA ILE A 8 -0.90 23.72 12.32
C ILE A 8 -1.27 23.61 10.83
N GLU A 9 -2.31 24.32 10.39
CA GLU A 9 -2.71 24.34 8.97
C GLU A 9 -1.61 24.89 8.06
N ASP A 10 -0.88 25.92 8.49
CA ASP A 10 0.25 26.46 7.74
C ASP A 10 1.42 25.47 7.68
N ALA A 11 1.68 24.74 8.76
CA ALA A 11 2.70 23.69 8.79
C ALA A 11 2.33 22.51 7.87
N GLU A 12 1.09 22.03 7.92
CA GLU A 12 0.59 20.94 7.06
C GLU A 12 0.68 21.32 5.59
N ARG A 13 0.27 22.53 5.22
CA ARG A 13 0.37 23.05 3.85
C ARG A 13 1.81 23.09 3.35
N ARG A 14 2.75 23.61 4.16
CA ARG A 14 4.18 23.64 3.80
C ARG A 14 4.78 22.24 3.65
N LEU A 15 4.38 21.30 4.52
CA LEU A 15 4.81 19.90 4.41
C LEU A 15 4.25 19.24 3.14
N PHE A 16 3.02 19.56 2.78
CA PHE A 16 2.38 19.07 1.55
C PHE A 16 3.08 19.62 0.30
N GLU A 17 3.35 20.92 0.25
CA GLU A 17 4.09 21.56 -0.85
C GLU A 17 5.51 20.97 -1.01
N LEU A 18 6.20 20.69 0.10
CA LEU A 18 7.50 20.03 0.09
C LEU A 18 7.42 18.58 -0.42
N ALA A 19 6.37 17.85 -0.04
CA ALA A 19 6.13 16.48 -0.51
C ALA A 19 5.76 16.41 -2.00
N GLU A 20 5.08 17.43 -2.54
CA GLU A 20 4.77 17.55 -3.97
C GLU A 20 6.00 17.94 -4.79
N THR A 21 6.78 18.91 -4.33
CA THR A 21 8.01 19.35 -5.03
C THR A 21 9.09 18.26 -5.07
N GLY A 22 9.15 17.37 -4.07
CA GLY A 22 10.06 16.21 -4.07
C GLY A 22 9.60 15.03 -4.93
N ARG A 23 8.37 15.03 -5.48
CA ARG A 23 7.81 13.90 -6.25
C ARG A 23 8.03 14.00 -7.76
N TYR A 24 8.47 15.16 -8.25
CA TYR A 24 8.74 15.41 -9.66
C TYR A 24 10.24 15.31 -10.00
N ASP A 25 10.93 14.29 -9.47
CA ASP A 25 12.30 13.93 -9.90
C ASP A 25 12.33 12.61 -10.71
N GLY A 26 11.16 12.14 -11.14
CA GLY A 26 11.02 11.04 -12.07
C GLY A 26 11.39 11.48 -13.49
N GLY A 27 12.69 11.55 -13.78
CA GLY A 27 13.17 11.56 -15.17
C GLY A 27 12.59 10.37 -15.96
N PHE A 28 12.60 10.46 -17.29
CA PHE A 28 12.16 9.34 -18.13
C PHE A 28 12.96 8.07 -17.80
N GLU A 29 12.29 7.04 -17.31
CA GLU A 29 12.87 5.70 -17.19
C GLU A 29 13.07 5.14 -18.60
N SER A 30 14.25 4.59 -18.88
CA SER A 30 14.48 3.97 -20.18
C SER A 30 13.61 2.73 -20.32
N PHE A 31 13.10 2.46 -21.52
CA PHE A 31 12.28 1.26 -21.77
C PHE A 31 13.01 -0.03 -21.35
N THR A 32 14.32 -0.09 -21.57
CA THR A 32 15.16 -1.22 -21.16
C THR A 32 15.15 -1.42 -19.65
N ASP A 33 15.25 -0.34 -18.88
CA ASP A 33 15.23 -0.40 -17.41
C ASP A 33 13.85 -0.82 -16.91
N ALA A 34 12.78 -0.26 -17.47
CA ALA A 34 11.41 -0.61 -17.11
C ALA A 34 11.10 -2.11 -17.39
N VAL A 35 11.55 -2.63 -18.54
CA VAL A 35 11.40 -4.05 -18.88
C VAL A 35 12.19 -4.93 -17.92
N LYS A 36 13.42 -4.54 -17.56
CA LYS A 36 14.23 -5.27 -16.58
C LYS A 36 13.53 -5.33 -15.23
N THR A 37 13.02 -4.19 -14.73
CA THR A 37 12.25 -4.11 -13.49
C THR A 37 11.03 -5.04 -13.52
N ALA A 38 10.27 -5.05 -14.61
CA ALA A 38 9.11 -5.93 -14.76
C ALA A 38 9.47 -7.43 -14.72
N VAL A 39 10.57 -7.82 -15.37
CA VAL A 39 11.06 -9.21 -15.35
C VAL A 39 11.53 -9.60 -13.94
N ASP A 40 12.25 -8.72 -13.25
CA ASP A 40 12.70 -8.96 -11.88
C ASP A 40 11.51 -9.11 -10.91
N MET A 41 10.46 -8.30 -11.06
CA MET A 41 9.22 -8.43 -10.30
C MET A 41 8.51 -9.77 -10.56
N ALA A 42 8.43 -10.19 -11.83
CA ALA A 42 7.82 -11.46 -12.19
C ALA A 42 8.60 -12.65 -11.63
N ASN A 43 9.93 -12.59 -11.65
CA ASN A 43 10.78 -13.63 -11.10
C ASN A 43 10.65 -13.71 -9.57
N ALA A 44 10.61 -12.57 -8.87
CA ALA A 44 10.36 -12.52 -7.42
C ALA A 44 8.96 -13.04 -7.04
N ALA A 45 7.96 -12.84 -7.90
CA ALA A 45 6.64 -13.46 -7.73
C ALA A 45 6.69 -14.98 -7.95
N TYR A 46 7.44 -15.46 -8.94
CA TYR A 46 7.60 -16.89 -9.22
C TYR A 46 8.40 -17.64 -8.14
N MET A 47 9.47 -17.04 -7.60
CA MET A 47 10.31 -17.64 -6.57
C MET A 47 9.66 -17.70 -5.19
N ARG A 48 8.55 -16.98 -4.96
CA ARG A 48 7.74 -17.14 -3.75
C ARG A 48 7.00 -18.47 -3.88
N ASP A 49 7.38 -19.42 -3.03
CA ASP A 49 7.03 -20.85 -3.05
C ASP A 49 5.52 -21.14 -2.83
N GLY A 50 4.67 -20.63 -3.71
CA GLY A 50 3.21 -20.72 -3.65
C GLY A 50 2.53 -19.77 -2.64
N GLY A 51 3.29 -18.86 -2.01
CA GLY A 51 2.75 -17.84 -1.10
C GLY A 51 2.03 -16.70 -1.82
N LEU A 52 1.11 -16.01 -1.14
CA LEU A 52 0.49 -14.79 -1.68
C LEU A 52 1.57 -13.73 -1.98
N SER A 53 1.48 -13.09 -3.15
CA SER A 53 2.39 -11.99 -3.53
C SER A 53 2.08 -10.69 -2.77
N GLY A 54 0.80 -10.48 -2.47
CA GLY A 54 0.29 -9.29 -1.77
C GLY A 54 -0.17 -9.60 -0.35
N LEU A 55 -0.71 -8.59 0.33
CA LEU A 55 -1.28 -8.76 1.67
C LEU A 55 -2.52 -9.66 1.61
N ALA A 56 -2.61 -10.64 2.51
CA ALA A 56 -3.76 -11.53 2.59
C ALA A 56 -4.98 -10.78 3.16
N THR A 57 -6.13 -10.93 2.50
CA THR A 57 -7.39 -10.33 2.95
C THR A 57 -8.03 -11.07 4.13
N GLY A 58 -7.56 -12.30 4.40
CA GLY A 58 -8.17 -13.24 5.35
C GLY A 58 -9.25 -14.12 4.71
N MET A 59 -9.60 -13.89 3.45
CA MET A 59 -10.57 -14.68 2.68
C MET A 59 -9.86 -15.55 1.64
N ARG A 60 -9.67 -16.83 1.96
CA ARG A 60 -8.86 -17.77 1.15
C ARG A 60 -9.21 -17.80 -0.34
N ASP A 61 -10.49 -17.77 -0.67
CA ASP A 61 -10.94 -17.82 -2.07
C ASP A 61 -10.71 -16.51 -2.81
N LEU A 62 -10.83 -15.37 -2.12
CA LEU A 62 -10.52 -14.06 -2.69
C LEU A 62 -9.02 -13.90 -2.91
N ASP A 63 -8.23 -14.30 -1.91
CA ASP A 63 -6.77 -14.28 -1.94
C ASP A 63 -6.21 -15.18 -3.06
N ARG A 64 -6.80 -16.35 -3.29
CA ARG A 64 -6.43 -17.24 -4.39
C ARG A 64 -6.71 -16.62 -5.76
N ARG A 65 -7.78 -15.83 -5.88
CA ARG A 65 -8.19 -15.21 -7.16
C ARG A 65 -7.41 -13.94 -7.47
N MET A 66 -7.07 -13.14 -6.45
CA MET A 66 -6.40 -11.85 -6.62
C MET A 66 -4.89 -11.91 -6.35
N GLY A 67 -4.39 -12.97 -5.73
CA GLY A 67 -3.00 -13.05 -5.26
C GLY A 67 -2.70 -12.18 -4.04
N GLY A 68 -3.74 -11.71 -3.35
CA GLY A 68 -3.67 -10.73 -2.26
C GLY A 68 -3.80 -9.28 -2.75
N LEU A 69 -3.75 -8.34 -1.80
CA LEU A 69 -3.74 -6.91 -2.07
C LEU A 69 -2.30 -6.50 -2.45
N GLN A 70 -2.06 -6.12 -3.72
CA GLN A 70 -0.73 -5.70 -4.14
C GLN A 70 -0.48 -4.22 -3.78
N PRO A 71 0.79 -3.85 -3.50
CA PRO A 71 1.19 -2.45 -3.46
C PRO A 71 0.84 -1.77 -4.80
N SER A 72 0.30 -0.55 -4.73
CA SER A 72 -0.10 0.29 -5.87
C SER A 72 -1.45 -0.04 -6.55
N ASP A 73 -2.17 -1.07 -6.11
CA ASP A 73 -3.53 -1.34 -6.62
C ASP A 73 -4.57 -0.36 -6.06
N LEU A 74 -5.50 0.09 -6.91
CA LEU A 74 -6.73 0.77 -6.50
C LEU A 74 -7.90 -0.22 -6.52
N ILE A 75 -8.41 -0.58 -5.34
CA ILE A 75 -9.51 -1.52 -5.18
C ILE A 75 -10.79 -0.77 -4.83
N VAL A 76 -11.84 -0.95 -5.64
CA VAL A 76 -13.15 -0.32 -5.43
C VAL A 76 -14.16 -1.34 -4.91
N LEU A 77 -14.68 -1.11 -3.70
CA LEU A 77 -15.73 -1.93 -3.09
C LEU A 77 -17.11 -1.29 -3.30
N ALA A 78 -17.90 -1.83 -4.24
CA ALA A 78 -19.23 -1.33 -4.58
C ALA A 78 -20.36 -2.30 -4.18
N GLY A 79 -21.54 -1.76 -3.90
CA GLY A 79 -22.71 -2.52 -3.42
C GLY A 79 -23.78 -1.59 -2.86
N ARG A 80 -25.04 -2.05 -2.80
CA ARG A 80 -26.18 -1.23 -2.31
C ARG A 80 -26.06 -0.91 -0.81
N PRO A 81 -26.80 0.10 -0.29
CA PRO A 81 -26.91 0.32 1.15
C PRO A 81 -27.31 -0.98 1.88
N GLY A 82 -26.70 -1.25 3.04
CA GLY A 82 -26.96 -2.46 3.83
C GLY A 82 -26.27 -3.75 3.35
N MET A 83 -25.59 -3.77 2.19
CA MET A 83 -24.91 -4.98 1.69
C MET A 83 -23.55 -5.28 2.36
N GLY A 84 -23.22 -4.63 3.49
CA GLY A 84 -22.04 -4.99 4.28
C GLY A 84 -20.69 -4.52 3.76
N LYS A 85 -20.62 -3.51 2.88
CA LYS A 85 -19.34 -2.95 2.38
C LYS A 85 -18.41 -2.51 3.50
N THR A 86 -18.94 -1.78 4.47
CA THR A 86 -18.17 -1.33 5.65
C THR A 86 -17.66 -2.53 6.44
N SER A 87 -18.53 -3.50 6.73
CA SER A 87 -18.15 -4.72 7.46
C SER A 87 -17.05 -5.50 6.74
N LEU A 88 -17.14 -5.64 5.42
CA LEU A 88 -16.12 -6.31 4.61
C LEU A 88 -14.78 -5.57 4.66
N ALA A 89 -14.79 -4.25 4.44
CA ALA A 89 -13.57 -3.45 4.49
C ALA A 89 -12.90 -3.50 5.87
N THR A 90 -13.68 -3.40 6.95
CA THR A 90 -13.18 -3.49 8.33
C THR A 90 -12.64 -4.88 8.65
N ASN A 91 -13.30 -5.95 8.20
CA ASN A 91 -12.80 -7.31 8.39
C ASN A 91 -11.46 -7.53 7.66
N ILE A 92 -11.32 -7.04 6.43
CA ILE A 92 -10.04 -7.10 5.71
C ILE A 92 -8.95 -6.38 6.50
N ALA A 93 -9.22 -5.14 6.93
CA ALA A 93 -8.27 -4.36 7.71
C ALA A 93 -7.87 -5.06 9.03
N PHE A 94 -8.85 -5.67 9.71
CA PHE A 94 -8.60 -6.43 10.94
C PHE A 94 -7.70 -7.64 10.69
N ASN A 95 -7.99 -8.45 9.67
CA ASN A 95 -7.18 -9.63 9.34
C ASN A 95 -5.75 -9.23 8.93
N VAL A 96 -5.60 -8.13 8.17
CA VAL A 96 -4.28 -7.60 7.80
C VAL A 96 -3.50 -7.15 9.04
N ALA A 97 -4.15 -6.47 9.99
CA ALA A 97 -3.53 -6.03 11.23
C ALA A 97 -3.19 -7.21 12.17
N GLU A 98 -4.03 -8.25 12.22
CA GLU A 98 -3.80 -9.44 13.03
C GLU A 98 -2.64 -10.28 12.48
N ALA A 99 -2.52 -10.40 11.16
CA ALA A 99 -1.44 -11.13 10.49
C ALA A 99 -0.12 -10.36 10.41
N TYR A 100 -0.11 -9.09 10.83
CA TYR A 100 1.06 -8.24 10.76
C TYR A 100 2.15 -8.74 11.72
N VAL A 101 3.31 -9.07 11.15
CA VAL A 101 4.52 -9.42 11.89
C VAL A 101 5.48 -8.25 11.76
N PRO A 102 5.84 -7.56 12.86
CA PRO A 102 6.78 -6.46 12.79
C PRO A 102 8.14 -6.96 12.33
N ALA A 103 8.69 -6.33 11.30
CA ALA A 103 10.05 -6.55 10.84
C ALA A 103 10.99 -5.67 11.65
N GLN A 104 12.01 -6.28 12.26
CA GLN A 104 13.06 -5.54 12.92
C GLN A 104 13.97 -4.91 11.85
N GLN A 105 14.09 -3.59 11.89
CA GLN A 105 14.96 -2.81 11.02
C GLN A 105 16.43 -2.93 11.49
N ALA A 106 17.37 -2.60 10.60
CA ALA A 106 18.80 -2.65 10.89
C ALA A 106 19.25 -1.71 12.03
N ASP A 107 18.43 -0.70 12.35
CA ASP A 107 18.63 0.23 13.47
C ASP A 107 18.02 -0.25 14.80
N GLY A 108 17.40 -1.45 14.82
CA GLY A 108 16.76 -2.03 15.98
C GLY A 108 15.31 -1.58 16.21
N SER A 109 14.77 -0.69 15.39
CA SER A 109 13.35 -0.31 15.42
C SER A 109 12.46 -1.37 14.75
N PHE A 110 11.16 -1.38 15.07
CA PHE A 110 10.20 -2.30 14.45
C PHE A 110 9.34 -1.55 13.42
N LYS A 111 9.13 -2.16 12.24
CA LYS A 111 8.25 -1.65 11.18
C LYS A 111 7.31 -2.69 10.65
#